data_AF-A0A291R0A0-F1
#
_entry.id   AF-A0A291R0A0-F1
#
_cell.length_a   1.000
_cell.length_b   1.000
_cell.length_c   1.000
_cell.angle_alpha   90.00
_cell.angle_beta   90.00
_cell.angle_gamma   90.00
#
_symmetry.space_group_name_H-M   'P 1'
#
loop_
_entity.id
_entity.type
_entity.pdbx_description
1 polymer ?
#
loop_
_entity_poly.entity_id
_entity_poly.type
_entity_poly.pdbx_seq_one_letter_code
_entity_poly.pdbx_strand_id
1 'polypeptide(L)'
;MKMYIFFFVLVLKVICSGCQGEIKSEKSKCKEAYEEANARLNEYYQNADQEMLDTVLHIVQKNINDCPDYNVKMVNLKIRVLILLKEYDLGYKFIYSLDEKKFEKPYKKDFYLKSLKAMELESQGDSASRNEQYLGIIDDVLRYINLHQSDKEAIADLFFIKAKVEEKSRVLESLDIMRDQGNSGDSMFYEGLKSAILGSEITAPAVRQ
;
A
#
# COMPACT_ATOMS: atom_id res chain seq x y z
N MET A 1 73.03 -22.90 -0.99
CA MET A 1 73.57 -22.44 0.30
C MET A 1 73.75 -20.94 0.21
N LYS A 2 72.93 -20.17 0.96
CA LYS A 2 73.10 -18.73 1.29
C LYS A 2 73.07 -17.74 0.09
N MET A 3 72.47 -16.55 0.13
CA MET A 3 71.74 -15.78 1.13
C MET A 3 71.19 -14.53 0.43
N TYR A 4 69.99 -14.12 0.85
CA TYR A 4 69.28 -12.85 0.64
C TYR A 4 70.10 -11.61 0.24
N ILE A 5 69.59 -10.88 -0.76
CA ILE A 5 69.70 -9.41 -0.81
C ILE A 5 68.27 -8.86 -0.80
N PHE A 6 67.81 -8.63 0.43
CA PHE A 6 66.62 -7.88 0.81
C PHE A 6 67.14 -6.48 1.17
N PHE A 7 66.81 -5.46 0.38
CA PHE A 7 66.69 -4.03 0.77
C PHE A 7 66.79 -3.16 -0.49
N PHE A 8 65.66 -2.66 -0.99
CA PHE A 8 65.59 -1.25 -1.40
C PHE A 8 64.12 -0.81 -1.58
N VAL A 9 63.75 0.18 -0.77
CA VAL A 9 62.65 1.16 -0.94
C VAL A 9 61.21 0.68 -0.73
N LEU A 10 60.92 0.53 0.56
CA LEU A 10 59.64 0.85 1.17
C LEU A 10 59.52 2.38 1.31
N VAL A 11 59.13 3.11 0.26
CA VAL A 11 58.47 4.44 0.37
C VAL A 11 57.68 4.72 -0.92
N LEU A 12 56.41 4.32 -0.95
CA LEU A 12 55.33 4.99 -1.67
C LEU A 12 54.00 4.48 -1.09
N LYS A 13 53.84 4.73 0.21
CA LYS A 13 52.52 4.79 0.82
C LYS A 13 51.88 6.12 0.42
N VAL A 14 50.56 6.06 0.19
CA VAL A 14 49.61 7.17 0.23
C VAL A 14 49.61 8.09 -1.00
N ILE A 15 49.00 7.60 -2.09
CA ILE A 15 48.14 8.47 -2.87
C ILE A 15 46.73 7.93 -2.71
N CYS A 16 45.99 8.64 -1.86
CA CYS A 16 44.56 8.61 -1.62
C CYS A 16 43.75 7.75 -2.58
N SER A 17 43.53 6.49 -2.21
CA SER A 17 42.23 5.86 -2.44
C SER A 17 41.23 6.60 -1.55
N GLY A 18 40.87 7.82 -1.95
CA GLY A 18 39.68 8.45 -1.44
C GLY A 18 38.54 7.54 -1.85
N CYS A 19 38.09 6.68 -0.92
CA CYS A 19 36.73 6.21 -0.93
C CYS A 19 35.87 7.48 -0.88
N GLN A 20 35.53 8.03 -2.04
CA GLN A 20 34.28 8.75 -2.21
C GLN A 20 33.20 7.71 -1.95
N GLY A 21 32.93 7.43 -0.67
CA GLY A 21 31.63 6.93 -0.29
C GLY A 21 30.67 8.00 -0.78
N GLU A 22 29.95 7.71 -1.85
CA GLU A 22 28.84 8.54 -2.26
C GLU A 22 28.00 8.78 -1.01
N ILE A 23 27.97 10.04 -0.56
CA ILE A 23 26.99 10.46 0.42
C ILE A 23 25.68 10.38 -0.34
N LYS A 24 25.09 9.18 -0.41
CA LYS A 24 23.74 8.98 -0.90
C LYS A 24 22.89 9.94 -0.09
N SER A 25 22.35 10.95 -0.76
CA SER A 25 21.46 11.93 -0.13
C SER A 25 20.38 11.17 0.63
N GLU A 26 19.91 11.72 1.75
CA GLU A 26 18.85 11.08 2.55
C GLU A 26 17.64 10.71 1.70
N LYS A 27 17.35 11.53 0.68
CA LYS A 27 16.33 11.26 -0.34
C LYS A 27 16.57 9.97 -1.13
N SER A 28 17.81 9.67 -1.49
CA SER A 28 18.18 8.40 -2.14
C SER A 28 17.93 7.20 -1.22
N LYS A 29 18.23 7.33 0.07
CA LYS A 29 18.03 6.26 1.05
C LYS A 29 16.55 5.96 1.29
N CYS A 30 15.72 7.00 1.40
CA CYS A 30 14.27 6.83 1.57
C CYS A 30 13.60 6.17 0.36
N LYS A 31 14.05 6.53 -0.85
CA LYS A 31 13.61 5.89 -2.08
C LYS A 31 13.99 4.41 -2.09
N GLU A 32 15.25 4.10 -1.83
CA GLU A 32 15.76 2.72 -1.80
C GLU A 32 15.00 1.87 -0.79
N ALA A 33 14.79 2.37 0.43
CA ALA A 33 14.02 1.67 1.46
C ALA A 33 12.57 1.40 1.03
N TYR A 34 11.91 2.38 0.41
CA TYR A 34 10.54 2.19 -0.10
C TYR A 34 10.49 1.19 -1.25
N GLU A 35 11.45 1.24 -2.18
CA GLU A 35 11.53 0.31 -3.31
C GLU A 35 11.82 -1.12 -2.84
N GLU A 36 12.74 -1.30 -1.89
CA GLU A 36 13.04 -2.59 -1.26
C GLU A 36 11.79 -3.16 -0.57
N ALA A 37 11.09 -2.35 0.23
CA ALA A 37 9.87 -2.76 0.90
C ALA A 37 8.77 -3.17 -0.11
N ASN A 38 8.64 -2.48 -1.25
CA ASN A 38 7.70 -2.90 -2.30
C ASN A 38 8.13 -4.19 -3.01
N ALA A 39 9.43 -4.39 -3.22
CA ALA A 39 9.95 -5.62 -3.81
C ALA A 39 9.57 -6.84 -2.94
N ARG A 40 9.76 -6.74 -1.61
CA ARG A 40 9.34 -7.79 -0.68
C ARG A 40 7.83 -8.02 -0.67
N LEU A 41 7.03 -6.96 -0.70
CA LEU A 41 5.59 -7.11 -0.83
C LEU A 41 5.19 -7.83 -2.14
N ASN A 42 5.89 -7.55 -3.24
CA ASN A 42 5.65 -8.25 -4.51
C ASN A 42 6.07 -9.73 -4.44
N GLU A 43 7.17 -10.05 -3.75
CA GLU A 43 7.57 -11.44 -3.48
C GLU A 43 6.52 -12.19 -2.66
N TYR A 44 5.90 -11.54 -1.67
CA TYR A 44 4.74 -12.11 -0.97
C TYR A 44 3.59 -12.45 -1.93
N TYR A 45 3.24 -11.56 -2.86
CA TYR A 45 2.16 -11.84 -3.82
C TYR A 45 2.45 -13.01 -4.75
N GLN A 46 3.72 -13.29 -5.03
CA GLN A 46 4.13 -14.40 -5.89
C GLN A 46 4.20 -15.73 -5.13
N ASN A 47 4.69 -15.71 -3.89
CA ASN A 47 5.08 -16.92 -3.17
C ASN A 47 4.23 -17.20 -1.91
N ALA A 48 3.36 -16.26 -1.51
CA ALA A 48 2.61 -16.29 -0.25
C ALA A 48 3.48 -16.44 1.02
N ASP A 49 4.74 -16.00 0.95
CA ASP A 49 5.71 -16.10 2.03
C ASP A 49 5.53 -14.97 3.06
N GLN A 50 5.04 -15.33 4.25
CA GLN A 50 4.77 -14.40 5.34
C GLN A 50 6.03 -13.66 5.84
N GLU A 51 7.22 -14.27 5.74
CA GLU A 51 8.48 -13.62 6.16
C GLU A 51 8.74 -12.33 5.35
N MET A 52 8.24 -12.28 4.12
CA MET A 52 8.32 -11.08 3.29
C MET A 52 7.51 -9.94 3.91
N LEU A 53 6.33 -10.20 4.47
CA LEU A 53 5.51 -9.18 5.12
C LEU A 53 6.18 -8.63 6.38
N ASP A 54 6.79 -9.51 7.19
CA ASP A 54 7.57 -9.09 8.37
C ASP A 54 8.75 -8.20 7.98
N THR A 55 9.43 -8.55 6.89
CA THR A 55 10.52 -7.74 6.34
C THR A 55 10.02 -6.36 5.90
N VAL A 56 8.86 -6.28 5.23
CA VAL A 56 8.25 -4.98 4.88
C VAL A 56 7.96 -4.15 6.12
N LEU A 57 7.37 -4.73 7.17
CA LEU A 57 7.11 -4.02 8.41
C LEU A 57 8.39 -3.50 9.05
N HIS A 58 9.45 -4.30 9.08
CA HIS A 58 10.73 -3.89 9.62
C HIS A 58 11.31 -2.68 8.88
N ILE A 59 11.36 -2.74 7.55
CA ILE A 59 11.86 -1.65 6.71
C ILE A 59 11.02 -0.39 6.92
N VAL A 60 9.70 -0.50 6.86
CA VAL A 60 8.82 0.66 7.01
C VAL A 60 8.95 1.26 8.41
N GLN A 61 8.93 0.44 9.48
CA GLN A 61 9.01 0.92 10.85
C GLN A 61 10.31 1.70 11.12
N LYS A 62 11.42 1.27 10.52
CA LYS A 62 12.72 1.93 10.66
C LYS A 62 12.79 3.29 9.95
N ASN A 63 12.06 3.46 8.85
CA ASN A 63 12.24 4.61 7.96
C ASN A 63 11.06 5.61 7.96
N ILE A 64 9.88 5.23 8.43
CA ILE A 64 8.63 6.03 8.26
C ILE A 64 8.72 7.45 8.85
N ASN A 65 9.47 7.64 9.93
CA ASN A 65 9.64 8.95 10.59
C ASN A 65 10.82 9.75 10.03
N ASP A 66 11.82 9.07 9.47
CA ASP A 66 13.05 9.68 8.94
C ASP A 66 12.92 10.06 7.46
N CYS A 67 11.82 9.66 6.81
CA CYS A 67 11.55 9.85 5.40
C CYS A 67 10.28 10.67 5.13
N PRO A 68 10.26 12.00 5.39
CA PRO A 68 9.08 12.83 5.24
C PRO A 68 8.51 12.83 3.81
N ASP A 69 9.37 12.86 2.79
CA ASP A 69 8.98 12.83 1.36
C ASP A 69 8.31 11.50 0.94
N TYR A 70 8.52 10.43 1.71
CA TYR A 70 7.95 9.09 1.45
C TYR A 70 6.91 8.69 2.50
N ASN A 71 6.61 9.57 3.45
CA ASN A 71 5.85 9.22 4.63
C ASN A 71 4.44 8.71 4.29
N VAL A 72 3.69 9.39 3.41
CA VAL A 72 2.35 8.93 2.96
C VAL A 72 2.43 7.55 2.29
N LYS A 73 3.44 7.32 1.45
CA LYS A 73 3.64 6.03 0.76
C LYS A 73 3.97 4.91 1.75
N MET A 74 4.83 5.19 2.74
CA MET A 74 5.19 4.24 3.79
C MET A 74 4.02 3.96 4.74
N VAL A 75 3.20 4.96 5.07
CA VAL A 75 1.94 4.79 5.81
C VAL A 75 1.01 3.83 5.07
N ASN A 76 0.74 4.10 3.78
CA ASN A 76 -0.10 3.22 2.96
C ASN A 76 0.45 1.80 2.88
N LEU A 77 1.77 1.65 2.73
CA LEU A 77 2.42 0.35 2.68
C LEU A 77 2.25 -0.43 4.00
N LYS A 78 2.45 0.22 5.15
CA LYS A 78 2.25 -0.41 6.47
C LYS A 78 0.80 -0.85 6.67
N ILE A 79 -0.18 -0.02 6.30
CA ILE A 79 -1.60 -0.37 6.39
C ILE A 79 -1.90 -1.61 5.55
N ARG A 80 -1.42 -1.66 4.30
CA ARG A 80 -1.60 -2.80 3.41
C ARG A 80 -1.02 -4.09 4.00
N VAL A 81 0.16 -4.02 4.59
CA VAL A 81 0.78 -5.20 5.21
C VAL A 81 0.01 -5.67 6.45
N LEU A 82 -0.44 -4.76 7.32
CA LEU A 82 -1.26 -5.12 8.47
C LEU A 82 -2.59 -5.77 8.06
N ILE A 83 -3.20 -5.32 6.96
CA ILE A 83 -4.38 -5.97 6.37
C ILE A 83 -4.06 -7.39 5.90
N LEU A 84 -2.95 -7.59 5.19
CA LEU A 84 -2.53 -8.91 4.69
C LEU A 84 -2.23 -9.90 5.82
N LEU A 85 -1.63 -9.41 6.90
CA LEU A 85 -1.38 -10.19 8.12
C LEU A 85 -2.65 -10.44 8.95
N LYS A 86 -3.78 -9.79 8.61
CA LYS A 86 -5.02 -9.78 9.41
C LYS A 86 -4.84 -9.21 10.82
N GLU A 87 -3.87 -8.33 10.99
CA GLU A 87 -3.54 -7.66 12.25
C GLU A 87 -4.42 -6.41 12.44
N TYR A 88 -5.75 -6.63 12.51
CA TYR A 88 -6.74 -5.55 12.43
C TYR A 88 -6.64 -4.55 13.59
N ASP A 89 -6.42 -5.03 14.82
CA ASP A 89 -6.27 -4.17 16.01
C ASP A 89 -5.02 -3.28 15.92
N LEU A 90 -3.89 -3.84 15.49
CA LEU A 90 -2.65 -3.08 15.27
C LEU A 90 -2.83 -2.06 14.14
N GLY A 91 -3.49 -2.47 13.05
CA GLY A 91 -3.87 -1.57 11.95
C GLY A 91 -4.71 -0.39 12.43
N TYR A 92 -5.76 -0.67 13.21
CA TYR A 92 -6.67 0.35 13.72
C TYR A 92 -5.93 1.35 14.61
N LYS A 93 -5.18 0.86 15.60
CA LYS A 93 -4.38 1.71 16.51
C LYS A 93 -3.38 2.56 15.75
N PHE A 94 -2.70 1.99 14.76
CA PHE A 94 -1.77 2.72 13.91
C PHE A 94 -2.48 3.86 13.16
N ILE A 95 -3.53 3.58 12.39
CA ILE A 95 -4.24 4.60 11.61
C ILE A 95 -4.87 5.67 12.51
N TYR A 96 -5.47 5.26 13.64
CA TYR A 96 -6.10 6.19 14.58
C TYR A 96 -5.10 7.22 15.11
N SER A 97 -3.84 6.81 15.34
CA SER A 97 -2.77 7.68 15.83
C SER A 97 -2.25 8.71 14.81
N LEU A 98 -2.58 8.56 13.52
CA LEU A 98 -2.08 9.43 12.46
C LEU A 98 -2.97 10.66 12.24
N ASP A 99 -2.35 11.79 11.92
CA ASP A 99 -3.06 12.98 11.43
C ASP A 99 -3.61 12.76 10.01
N GLU A 100 -4.72 13.41 9.65
CA GLU A 100 -5.33 13.28 8.32
C GLU A 100 -4.38 13.66 7.17
N LYS A 101 -3.40 14.55 7.41
CA LYS A 101 -2.37 14.93 6.41
C LYS A 101 -1.41 13.80 6.07
N LYS A 102 -1.47 12.68 6.79
CA LYS A 102 -0.69 11.46 6.53
C LYS A 102 -1.30 10.60 5.44
N PHE A 103 -2.47 10.99 4.93
CA PHE A 103 -3.19 10.30 3.88
C PHE A 103 -3.25 11.19 2.63
N GLU A 104 -3.24 10.54 1.46
CA GLU A 104 -3.27 11.24 0.17
C GLU A 104 -4.58 12.00 -0.06
N LYS A 105 -5.67 11.51 0.55
CA LYS A 105 -7.01 12.10 0.43
C LYS A 105 -7.70 12.17 1.79
N PRO A 106 -8.54 13.20 2.00
CA PRO A 106 -9.19 13.42 3.30
C PRO A 106 -10.08 12.26 3.75
N TYR A 107 -10.73 11.52 2.83
CA TYR A 107 -11.58 10.39 3.20
C TYR A 107 -10.79 9.12 3.56
N LYS A 108 -9.50 9.03 3.21
CA LYS A 108 -8.76 7.75 3.29
C LYS A 108 -8.52 7.27 4.72
N LYS A 109 -8.40 8.19 5.69
CA LYS A 109 -8.25 7.80 7.09
C LYS A 109 -9.46 6.98 7.56
N ASP A 110 -10.66 7.52 7.40
CA ASP A 110 -11.90 6.86 7.78
C ASP A 110 -12.19 5.63 6.91
N PHE A 111 -11.85 5.69 5.62
CA PHE A 111 -11.89 4.54 4.72
C PHE A 111 -11.12 3.35 5.31
N TYR A 112 -9.86 3.57 5.76
CA TYR A 112 -9.05 2.48 6.31
C TYR A 112 -9.56 2.01 7.67
N LEU A 113 -9.98 2.91 8.56
CA LEU A 113 -10.53 2.55 9.87
C LEU A 113 -11.78 1.67 9.74
N LYS A 114 -12.74 2.09 8.90
CA LYS A 114 -13.97 1.35 8.63
C LYS A 114 -13.67 0.04 7.88
N SER A 115 -12.71 0.03 6.95
CA SER A 115 -12.32 -1.18 6.22
C SER A 115 -11.74 -2.24 7.16
N LEU A 116 -10.85 -1.85 8.09
CA LEU A 116 -10.30 -2.76 9.09
C LEU A 116 -11.39 -3.28 10.02
N LYS A 117 -12.30 -2.41 10.46
CA LYS A 117 -13.42 -2.83 11.30
C LYS A 117 -14.36 -3.80 10.57
N ALA A 118 -14.64 -3.55 9.29
CA ALA A 118 -15.44 -4.44 8.46
C ALA A 118 -14.76 -5.82 8.30
N MET A 119 -13.45 -5.87 8.05
CA MET A 119 -12.71 -7.12 7.95
C MET A 119 -12.66 -7.90 9.27
N GLU A 120 -12.54 -7.21 10.41
CA GLU A 120 -12.66 -7.82 11.74
C GLU A 120 -14.06 -8.43 11.94
N LEU A 121 -15.12 -7.67 11.67
CA LEU A 121 -16.51 -8.14 11.79
C LEU A 121 -16.80 -9.32 10.85
N GLU A 122 -16.25 -9.30 9.64
CA GLU A 122 -16.31 -10.41 8.70
C GLU A 122 -15.66 -11.67 9.25
N SER A 123 -14.49 -11.55 9.88
CA SER A 123 -13.81 -12.69 10.53
C SER A 123 -14.62 -13.29 11.68
N GLN A 124 -15.52 -12.51 12.28
CA GLN A 124 -16.41 -12.90 13.37
C GLN A 124 -17.77 -13.42 12.87
N GLY A 125 -18.04 -13.34 11.56
CA GLY A 125 -19.32 -13.73 10.96
C GLY A 125 -20.44 -12.69 11.10
N ASP A 126 -20.15 -11.48 11.57
CA ASP A 126 -21.14 -10.40 11.71
C ASP A 126 -21.30 -9.63 10.40
N SER A 127 -22.13 -10.20 9.52
CA SER A 127 -22.41 -9.62 8.21
C SER A 127 -23.20 -8.30 8.28
N ALA A 128 -24.04 -8.12 9.30
CA ALA A 128 -24.88 -6.93 9.44
C ALA A 128 -24.02 -5.70 9.78
N SER A 129 -23.20 -5.80 10.83
CA SER A 129 -22.33 -4.69 11.22
C SER A 129 -21.19 -4.49 10.21
N ARG A 130 -20.69 -5.55 9.57
CA ARG A 130 -19.74 -5.40 8.45
C ARG A 130 -20.33 -4.55 7.34
N ASN A 131 -21.57 -4.83 6.94
CA ASN A 131 -22.24 -4.09 5.86
C ASN A 131 -22.46 -2.62 6.25
N GLU A 132 -22.79 -2.33 7.52
CA GLU A 132 -22.89 -0.95 8.02
C GLU A 132 -21.58 -0.18 7.86
N GLN A 133 -20.43 -0.80 8.15
CA GLN A 133 -19.12 -0.17 7.94
C GLN A 133 -18.87 0.15 6.47
N TYR A 134 -19.14 -0.80 5.56
CA TYR A 134 -18.95 -0.58 4.12
C TYR A 134 -19.89 0.47 3.54
N LEU A 135 -21.16 0.52 3.99
CA LEU A 135 -22.10 1.59 3.61
C LEU A 135 -21.59 2.96 4.09
N GLY A 136 -21.06 3.03 5.31
CA GLY A 136 -20.45 4.25 5.83
C GLY A 136 -19.20 4.70 5.05
N ILE A 137 -18.48 3.78 4.39
CA ILE A 137 -17.38 4.13 3.47
C ILE A 137 -17.94 4.66 2.15
N ILE A 138 -18.97 4.01 1.59
CA ILE A 138 -19.62 4.43 0.35
C ILE A 138 -20.09 5.89 0.46
N ASP A 139 -20.73 6.25 1.57
CA ASP A 139 -21.21 7.61 1.81
C ASP A 139 -20.06 8.63 1.85
N ASP A 140 -18.97 8.33 2.54
CA ASP A 140 -17.80 9.22 2.63
C ASP A 140 -17.15 9.45 1.27
N VAL A 141 -16.96 8.38 0.51
CA VAL A 141 -16.33 8.44 -0.82
C VAL A 141 -17.25 9.15 -1.81
N LEU A 142 -18.56 8.93 -1.77
CA LEU A 142 -19.53 9.67 -2.59
C LEU A 142 -19.50 11.17 -2.30
N ARG A 143 -19.45 11.57 -1.02
CA ARG A 143 -19.30 12.99 -0.65
C ARG A 143 -18.04 13.60 -1.24
N TYR A 144 -16.93 12.87 -1.26
CA TYR A 144 -15.68 13.31 -1.88
C TYR A 144 -15.81 13.42 -3.42
N ILE A 145 -16.33 12.39 -4.09
CA ILE A 145 -16.50 12.35 -5.56
C ILE A 145 -17.40 13.48 -6.05
N ASN A 146 -18.45 13.84 -5.30
CA ASN A 146 -19.33 14.95 -5.66
C ASN A 146 -18.58 16.27 -5.86
N LEU A 147 -17.48 16.48 -5.12
CA LEU A 147 -16.60 17.64 -5.24
C LEU A 147 -15.42 17.41 -6.20
N HIS A 148 -15.11 16.14 -6.51
CA HIS A 148 -13.93 15.71 -7.25
C HIS A 148 -14.27 14.63 -8.29
N GLN A 149 -15.18 14.95 -9.21
CA GLN A 149 -15.83 13.99 -10.12
C GLN A 149 -14.88 13.25 -11.08
N SER A 150 -13.66 13.74 -11.27
CA SER A 150 -12.65 13.13 -12.14
C SER A 150 -11.59 12.32 -11.37
N ASP A 151 -11.71 12.18 -10.04
CA ASP A 151 -10.78 11.38 -9.24
C ASP A 151 -11.03 9.88 -9.44
N LYS A 152 -10.23 9.29 -10.34
CA LYS A 152 -10.31 7.88 -10.73
C LYS A 152 -10.04 6.92 -9.58
N GLU A 153 -9.17 7.26 -8.65
CA GLU A 153 -8.90 6.37 -7.52
C GLU A 153 -10.06 6.42 -6.53
N ALA A 154 -10.69 7.58 -6.28
CA ALA A 154 -11.91 7.64 -5.48
C ALA A 154 -13.05 6.86 -6.11
N ILE A 155 -13.21 6.95 -7.44
CA ILE A 155 -14.19 6.15 -8.18
C ILE A 155 -13.87 4.65 -8.03
N ALA A 156 -12.61 4.24 -8.19
CA ALA A 156 -12.21 2.85 -8.01
C ALA A 156 -12.52 2.35 -6.59
N ASP A 157 -12.15 3.12 -5.56
CA ASP A 157 -12.45 2.82 -4.16
C ASP A 157 -13.96 2.65 -3.92
N LEU A 158 -14.78 3.55 -4.45
CA LEU A 158 -16.25 3.46 -4.34
C LEU A 158 -16.75 2.11 -4.86
N PHE A 159 -16.36 1.72 -6.07
CA PHE A 159 -16.87 0.51 -6.70
C PHE A 159 -16.29 -0.77 -6.12
N PHE A 160 -15.03 -0.77 -5.66
CA PHE A 160 -14.48 -1.91 -4.91
C PHE A 160 -15.20 -2.12 -3.58
N ILE A 161 -15.62 -1.06 -2.89
CA ILE A 161 -16.40 -1.19 -1.65
C ILE A 161 -17.85 -1.59 -1.94
N LYS A 162 -18.51 -1.03 -2.97
CA LYS A 162 -19.85 -1.47 -3.39
C LYS A 162 -19.85 -2.98 -3.69
N ALA A 163 -18.82 -3.50 -4.35
CA ALA A 163 -18.67 -4.94 -4.62
C ALA A 163 -18.54 -5.82 -3.35
N LYS A 164 -18.33 -5.25 -2.16
CA LYS A 164 -18.33 -5.98 -0.88
C LYS A 164 -19.73 -6.18 -0.29
N VAL A 165 -20.71 -5.37 -0.69
CA VAL A 165 -22.05 -5.34 -0.06
C VAL A 165 -23.22 -5.41 -1.04
N GLU A 166 -22.97 -5.21 -2.33
CA GLU A 166 -23.97 -5.25 -3.39
C GLU A 166 -23.72 -6.42 -4.35
N GLU A 167 -24.80 -6.89 -4.97
CA GLU A 167 -24.75 -7.81 -6.11
C GLU A 167 -23.92 -7.22 -7.25
N LYS A 168 -23.02 -8.02 -7.83
CA LYS A 168 -22.11 -7.57 -8.90
C LYS A 168 -22.84 -6.88 -10.06
N SER A 169 -23.99 -7.40 -10.47
CA SER A 169 -24.80 -6.82 -11.54
C SER A 169 -25.22 -5.38 -11.23
N ARG A 170 -25.59 -5.08 -9.99
CA ARG A 170 -25.97 -3.73 -9.54
C ARG A 170 -24.77 -2.79 -9.48
N VAL A 171 -23.61 -3.31 -9.09
CA VAL A 171 -22.35 -2.55 -9.08
C VAL A 171 -21.97 -2.13 -10.49
N LEU A 172 -22.06 -3.06 -11.45
CA LEU A 172 -21.74 -2.79 -12.86
C LEU A 172 -22.74 -1.81 -13.50
N GLU A 173 -24.04 -1.96 -13.23
CA GLU A 173 -25.07 -1.01 -13.67
C GLU A 173 -24.81 0.40 -13.12
N SER A 174 -24.49 0.51 -11.83
CA SER A 174 -24.14 1.80 -11.20
C SER A 174 -22.89 2.42 -11.83
N LEU A 175 -21.93 1.60 -12.25
CA LEU A 175 -20.70 2.05 -12.90
C LEU A 175 -20.96 2.59 -14.32
N ASP A 176 -21.84 1.92 -15.07
CA ASP A 176 -22.29 2.40 -16.38
C ASP A 176 -23.05 3.73 -16.28
N ILE A 177 -23.95 3.87 -15.29
CA ILE A 177 -24.65 5.14 -15.04
C ILE A 177 -23.66 6.27 -14.73
N MET A 178 -22.66 6.03 -13.88
CA MET A 178 -21.67 7.06 -13.53
C MET A 178 -20.81 7.46 -14.73
N ARG A 179 -20.40 6.50 -15.58
CA ARG A 179 -19.69 6.77 -16.84
C ARG A 179 -20.51 7.71 -17.73
N ASP A 180 -21.79 7.42 -17.89
CA ASP A 180 -22.69 8.13 -18.80
C ASP A 180 -23.00 9.55 -18.29
N GLN A 181 -23.05 9.75 -16.97
CA GLN A 181 -23.25 11.06 -16.34
C GLN A 181 -21.98 11.93 -16.35
N GLY A 182 -20.80 11.32 -16.30
CA GLY A 182 -19.53 12.02 -16.09
C GLY A 182 -18.93 12.73 -17.31
N ASN A 183 -19.58 12.70 -18.49
CA ASN A 183 -19.00 13.19 -19.76
C ASN A 183 -17.57 12.66 -20.03
N SER A 184 -17.22 11.53 -19.42
CA SER A 184 -15.83 11.08 -19.35
C SER A 184 -15.50 10.28 -20.60
N GLY A 185 -14.72 10.88 -21.50
CA GLY A 185 -14.11 10.19 -22.64
C GLY A 185 -13.08 9.12 -22.26
N ASP A 186 -13.08 8.65 -21.01
CA ASP A 186 -12.13 7.69 -20.47
C ASP A 186 -12.72 6.28 -20.39
N SER A 187 -13.23 5.81 -21.54
CA SER A 187 -13.79 4.46 -21.67
C SER A 187 -12.82 3.39 -21.16
N MET A 188 -11.51 3.58 -21.36
CA MET A 188 -10.48 2.64 -20.93
C MET A 188 -10.44 2.45 -19.40
N PHE A 189 -10.57 3.54 -18.62
CA PHE A 189 -10.64 3.45 -17.16
C PHE A 189 -11.84 2.63 -16.70
N TYR A 190 -13.04 2.93 -17.21
CA TYR A 190 -14.27 2.26 -16.79
C TYR A 190 -14.27 0.77 -17.17
N GLU A 191 -13.82 0.43 -18.38
CA GLU A 191 -13.71 -0.97 -18.81
C GLU A 191 -12.65 -1.74 -18.01
N GLY A 192 -11.54 -1.09 -17.64
CA GLY A 192 -10.54 -1.66 -16.73
C GLY A 192 -11.13 -1.93 -15.34
N LEU A 193 -11.90 -0.99 -14.80
CA LEU A 193 -12.54 -1.14 -13.49
C LEU A 193 -13.61 -2.24 -13.50
N LYS A 194 -14.44 -2.33 -14.54
CA LYS A 194 -15.38 -3.45 -14.74
C LYS A 194 -14.66 -4.79 -14.73
N SER A 195 -13.58 -4.89 -15.50
CA SER A 195 -12.78 -6.11 -15.60
C SER A 195 -12.20 -6.52 -14.24
N ALA A 196 -11.73 -5.55 -13.44
CA ALA A 196 -11.22 -5.81 -12.09
C ALA A 196 -12.33 -6.28 -11.13
N ILE A 197 -13.52 -5.67 -11.18
CA ILE A 197 -14.68 -6.08 -10.37
C ILE A 197 -15.11 -7.51 -10.72
N LEU A 198 -15.15 -7.84 -12.02
CA LEU A 198 -15.47 -9.19 -12.50
C LEU A 198 -14.42 -10.22 -12.08
N GLY A 199 -13.12 -9.88 -12.18
CA GLY A 199 -12.00 -10.78 -11.89
C GLY A 199 -11.67 -10.98 -10.40
N SER A 200 -12.30 -10.24 -9.50
CA SER A 200 -12.03 -10.26 -8.05
C SER A 200 -12.33 -11.59 -7.32
N GLU A 201 -12.70 -12.66 -8.03
CA GLU A 201 -12.93 -14.01 -7.48
C GLU A 201 -11.67 -14.91 -7.40
N ILE A 202 -10.50 -14.48 -7.89
CA ILE A 202 -9.29 -15.32 -7.85
C ILE A 202 -8.22 -14.68 -6.93
N THR A 203 -7.84 -15.43 -5.89
CA THR A 203 -6.73 -15.24 -4.92
C THR A 203 -7.03 -14.55 -3.58
N ALA A 204 -7.76 -15.25 -2.70
CA ALA A 204 -7.18 -15.47 -1.38
C ALA A 204 -6.35 -16.76 -1.50
N PRO A 205 -5.00 -16.75 -1.39
CA PRO A 205 -4.29 -18.01 -1.25
C PRO A 205 -4.87 -18.70 -0.02
N ALA A 206 -5.31 -19.94 -0.22
CA ALA A 206 -5.71 -20.81 0.88
C ALA A 206 -4.50 -20.93 1.81
N VAL A 207 -4.54 -20.20 2.93
CA VAL A 207 -3.64 -20.44 4.05
C VAL A 207 -3.97 -21.85 4.53
N ARG A 208 -3.14 -22.81 4.16
CA ARG A 208 -3.18 -24.15 4.76
C ARG A 208 -2.82 -23.94 6.23
N GLN A 209 -3.78 -24.17 7.10
CA GLN A 209 -3.57 -24.35 8.54
C GLN A 209 -2.67 -25.57 8.79
#